data_AF-A0A3B3Q3I1-F1
#
_entry.id   AF-A0A3B3Q3I1-F1
#
_cell.length_a   1.000
_cell.length_b   1.000
_cell.length_c   1.000
_cell.angle_alpha   90.00
_cell.angle_beta   90.00
_cell.angle_gamma   90.00
#
_symmetry.space_group_name_H-M   'P 1'
#
loop_
_entity.id
_entity.type
_entity.pdbx_description
1 polymer ?
#
loop_
_entity_poly.entity_id
_entity_poly.type
_entity_poly.pdbx_seq_one_letter_code
_entity_poly.pdbx_strand_id
1 'polypeptide(L)'
;MKLYSLSVLYKGINKSNLLKAAYDLSSFSFFQRSSVQEFMTFTSALIVERSSTGTRSSIKEQEYLCHVYVRNDSLGGVVIADGEYPSRVCFTLLDKNPREADAMTKVQAELDETKIILHNTMESLLERGEKLDDLVQKSEHLGTQSKAFYKTARKQNSCCEVM
;
A
#
# COMPACT_ATOMS: atom_id res chain seq x y z
N MET A 1 5.30 -2.40 -15.84
CA MET A 1 4.93 -3.60 -15.05
C MET A 1 5.99 -3.91 -13.99
N LYS A 2 5.82 -3.42 -12.76
CA LYS A 2 6.71 -3.65 -11.62
C LYS A 2 5.92 -3.79 -10.31
N LEU A 3 6.39 -4.69 -9.46
CA LEU A 3 6.02 -4.76 -8.05
C LEU A 3 7.09 -4.05 -7.24
N TYR A 4 6.68 -3.10 -6.39
CA TYR A 4 7.61 -2.33 -5.58
C TYR A 4 7.70 -2.86 -4.16
N SER A 5 6.58 -3.31 -3.59
CA SER A 5 6.57 -3.89 -2.26
C SER A 5 5.48 -4.95 -2.09
N LEU A 6 5.78 -5.91 -1.21
CA LEU A 6 4.84 -6.87 -0.66
C LEU A 6 5.05 -6.88 0.85
N SER A 7 3.99 -6.58 1.60
CA SER A 7 4.05 -6.52 3.06
C SER A 7 2.89 -7.28 3.69
N VAL A 8 3.20 -7.95 4.81
CA VAL A 8 2.25 -8.68 5.64
C VAL A 8 2.23 -8.00 7.00
N LEU A 9 1.04 -7.56 7.40
CA LEU A 9 0.79 -6.79 8.61
C LEU A 9 -0.31 -7.47 9.42
N TYR A 10 -0.24 -7.37 10.73
CA TYR A 10 -1.34 -7.74 11.62
C TYR A 10 -2.10 -6.47 12.01
N LYS A 11 -3.41 -6.44 11.75
CA LYS A 11 -4.30 -5.34 12.11
C LYS A 11 -4.65 -5.45 13.60
N GLY A 12 -4.02 -4.64 14.44
CA GLY A 12 -4.44 -4.43 15.81
C GLY A 12 -5.64 -3.48 15.91
N ILE A 13 -6.09 -3.20 17.14
CA ILE A 13 -7.25 -2.32 17.39
C ILE A 13 -6.96 -0.88 16.94
N ASN A 14 -5.78 -0.35 17.28
CA ASN A 14 -5.39 1.04 17.00
C ASN A 14 -4.12 1.19 16.17
N LYS A 15 -3.36 0.10 15.97
CA LYS A 15 -2.09 0.11 15.26
C LYS A 15 -1.95 -1.17 14.44
N SER A 16 -1.33 -1.06 13.27
CA SER A 16 -0.88 -2.19 12.48
C SER A 16 0.54 -2.59 12.87
N ASN A 17 0.79 -3.90 12.98
CA ASN A 17 2.11 -4.45 13.26
C ASN A 17 2.67 -5.07 11.99
N LEU A 18 3.78 -4.55 11.48
CA LEU A 18 4.47 -5.14 10.36
C LEU A 18 5.10 -6.48 10.79
N LEU A 19 4.67 -7.58 10.17
CA LEU A 19 5.23 -8.90 10.42
C LEU A 19 6.42 -9.17 9.49
N LYS A 20 6.23 -8.92 8.20
CA LYS A 20 7.28 -9.09 7.19
C LYS A 20 7.01 -8.21 5.99
N ALA A 21 8.07 -7.75 5.34
CA ALA A 21 7.98 -7.08 4.06
C ALA A 21 9.15 -7.44 3.15
N ALA A 22 8.90 -7.36 1.85
CA ALA A 22 9.86 -7.44 0.77
C ALA A 22 9.69 -6.22 -0.13
N TYR A 23 10.81 -5.70 -0.64
CA TYR A 23 10.84 -4.48 -1.45
C TYR A 23 11.73 -4.69 -2.67
N ASP A 24 11.28 -4.23 -3.83
CA ASP A 24 12.11 -4.04 -5.02
C ASP A 24 12.15 -2.56 -5.37
N LEU A 25 13.28 -1.94 -5.02
CA LEU A 25 13.52 -0.50 -5.22
C LEU A 25 14.60 -0.25 -6.29
N SER A 26 14.88 -1.26 -7.11
CA SER A 26 15.92 -1.19 -8.14
C SER A 26 15.68 -0.07 -9.15
N SER A 27 14.42 0.27 -9.42
CA SER A 27 14.00 1.37 -10.29
C SER A 27 14.25 2.77 -9.73
N PHE A 28 14.44 2.90 -8.41
CA PHE A 28 14.66 4.20 -7.77
C PHE A 28 16.16 4.50 -7.65
N SER A 29 16.48 5.80 -7.68
CA SER A 29 17.84 6.30 -7.45
C SER A 29 18.37 5.80 -6.11
N PHE A 30 19.63 5.35 -6.08
CA PHE A 30 20.26 4.74 -4.90
C PHE A 30 20.06 5.54 -3.61
N PHE A 31 20.22 6.87 -3.67
CA PHE A 31 20.09 7.77 -2.51
C PHE A 31 18.65 7.95 -2.01
N GLN A 32 17.64 7.61 -2.81
CA GLN A 32 16.23 7.75 -2.46
C GLN A 32 15.62 6.44 -1.93
N ARG A 33 16.26 5.29 -2.19
CA ARG A 33 15.72 3.96 -1.86
C ARG A 33 15.33 3.81 -0.39
N SER A 34 16.17 4.31 0.54
CA SER A 34 15.85 4.24 1.98
C SER A 34 14.54 4.96 2.30
N SER A 35 14.39 6.20 1.81
CA SER A 35 13.19 6.99 2.07
C SER A 35 11.94 6.43 1.39
N VAL A 36 12.09 5.88 0.19
CA VAL A 36 10.99 5.20 -0.52
C VAL A 36 10.56 3.94 0.23
N GLN A 37 11.49 3.15 0.76
CA GLN A 37 11.19 1.96 1.54
C GLN A 37 10.38 2.30 2.80
N GLU A 38 10.83 3.31 3.55
CA GLU A 38 10.14 3.80 4.75
C GLU A 38 8.73 4.28 4.39
N PHE A 39 8.59 5.04 3.30
CA PHE A 39 7.30 5.53 2.84
C PHE A 39 6.34 4.40 2.45
N MET A 40 6.80 3.42 1.67
CA MET A 40 5.99 2.24 1.31
C MET A 40 5.53 1.46 2.53
N THR A 41 6.38 1.38 3.56
CA THR A 41 6.05 0.71 4.83
C THR A 41 4.98 1.48 5.59
N PHE A 42 5.16 2.79 5.71
CA PHE A 42 4.19 3.68 6.34
C PHE A 42 2.84 3.64 5.63
N THR A 43 2.83 3.71 4.29
CA THR A 43 1.61 3.63 3.49
C THR A 43 0.91 2.29 3.66
N SER A 44 1.66 1.18 3.68
CA SER A 44 1.09 -0.15 3.93
C SER A 44 0.42 -0.24 5.29
N ALA A 45 1.06 0.29 6.34
CA ALA A 45 0.52 0.36 7.69
C ALA A 45 -0.78 1.19 7.74
N LEU A 46 -0.76 2.39 7.17
CA LEU A 46 -1.90 3.29 7.14
C LEU A 46 -3.11 2.66 6.42
N ILE A 47 -2.90 2.04 5.26
CA ILE A 47 -3.98 1.39 4.51
C ILE A 47 -4.62 0.27 5.33
N VAL A 48 -3.84 -0.58 6.00
CA VAL A 48 -4.36 -1.68 6.83
C VAL A 48 -5.11 -1.15 8.05
N GLU A 49 -4.66 -0.03 8.63
CA GLU A 49 -5.34 0.61 9.75
C GLU A 49 -6.72 1.15 9.35
N ARG A 50 -6.85 1.72 8.16
CA ARG A 50 -8.11 2.30 7.66
C ARG A 50 -9.04 1.31 6.98
N SER A 51 -8.53 0.18 6.51
CA SER A 51 -9.34 -0.87 5.88
C SER A 51 -10.06 -1.73 6.93
N SER A 52 -11.33 -2.06 6.71
CA SER A 52 -12.07 -2.99 7.57
C SER A 52 -11.65 -4.45 7.32
N THR A 53 -11.79 -5.31 8.34
CA THR A 53 -11.53 -6.74 8.19
C THR A 53 -12.51 -7.38 7.19
N GLY A 54 -12.04 -8.39 6.46
CA GLY A 54 -12.81 -9.07 5.43
C GLY A 54 -12.94 -8.32 4.11
N THR A 55 -12.26 -7.18 3.93
CA THR A 55 -12.36 -6.37 2.72
C THR A 55 -11.14 -6.44 1.83
N ARG A 56 -11.38 -6.32 0.52
CA ARG A 56 -10.37 -6.16 -0.53
C ARG A 56 -10.53 -4.77 -1.13
N SER A 57 -9.45 -4.01 -1.13
CA SER A 57 -9.46 -2.64 -1.64
C SER A 57 -8.24 -2.37 -2.51
N SER A 58 -8.40 -1.49 -3.48
CA SER A 58 -7.30 -0.94 -4.29
C SER A 58 -7.29 0.57 -4.12
N ILE A 59 -6.14 1.13 -3.79
CA ILE A 59 -5.94 2.55 -3.60
C ILE A 59 -5.02 3.03 -4.71
N LYS A 60 -5.52 3.90 -5.57
CA LYS A 60 -4.71 4.60 -6.56
C LYS A 60 -4.07 5.81 -5.93
N GLU A 61 -2.78 5.99 -6.15
CA GLU A 61 -2.04 7.18 -5.74
C GLU A 61 -1.08 7.52 -6.89
N GLN A 62 -1.43 8.54 -7.67
CA GLN A 62 -0.71 8.91 -8.89
C GLN A 62 -0.59 7.72 -9.88
N GLU A 63 0.63 7.30 -10.20
CA GLU A 63 0.96 6.17 -11.09
C GLU A 63 1.05 4.82 -10.36
N TYR A 64 0.92 4.83 -9.03
CA TYR A 64 1.02 3.64 -8.19
C TYR A 64 -0.37 3.12 -7.80
N LEU A 65 -0.48 1.79 -7.73
CA LEU A 65 -1.64 1.09 -7.19
C LEU A 65 -1.23 0.30 -5.95
N CYS A 66 -1.95 0.53 -4.86
CA CYS A 66 -1.81 -0.22 -3.62
C CYS A 66 -3.00 -1.17 -3.48
N HIS A 67 -2.77 -2.47 -3.58
CA HIS A 67 -3.78 -3.49 -3.36
C HIS A 67 -3.67 -4.00 -1.93
N VAL A 68 -4.78 -3.96 -1.20
CA VAL A 68 -4.85 -4.46 0.17
C VAL A 68 -5.91 -5.54 0.29
N TYR A 69 -5.57 -6.58 1.04
CA TYR A 69 -6.52 -7.57 1.50
C TYR A 69 -6.38 -7.72 3.02
N VAL A 70 -7.43 -7.39 3.76
CA VAL A 70 -7.50 -7.67 5.20
C VAL A 70 -8.44 -8.84 5.42
N ARG A 71 -7.91 -9.94 5.93
CA ARG A 71 -8.67 -11.15 6.25
C ARG A 71 -9.51 -10.97 7.51
N ASN A 72 -10.42 -11.91 7.75
CA ASN A 72 -11.29 -11.92 8.94
C ASN A 72 -10.52 -12.20 10.24
N ASP A 73 -9.33 -12.80 10.15
CA ASP A 73 -8.41 -13.06 11.27
C ASP A 73 -7.47 -11.87 11.57
N SER A 74 -7.79 -10.68 11.03
CA SER A 74 -6.99 -9.46 11.14
C SER A 74 -5.59 -9.54 10.50
N LEU A 75 -5.31 -10.57 9.69
CA LEU A 75 -4.10 -10.59 8.88
C LEU A 75 -4.32 -9.76 7.61
N GLY A 76 -3.53 -8.69 7.47
CA GLY A 76 -3.52 -7.80 6.32
C GLY A 76 -2.32 -8.06 5.42
N GLY A 77 -2.55 -8.11 4.11
CA GLY A 77 -1.49 -8.08 3.11
C GLY A 77 -1.65 -6.85 2.22
N VAL A 78 -0.54 -6.19 1.91
CA VAL A 78 -0.49 -5.03 1.00
C VAL A 78 0.54 -5.29 -0.09
N VAL A 79 0.15 -5.03 -1.34
CA VAL A 79 1.02 -5.04 -2.52
C VAL A 79 1.01 -3.66 -3.13
N ILE A 80 2.19 -3.08 -3.37
CA ILE A 80 2.33 -1.82 -4.10
C ILE A 80 2.94 -2.12 -5.47
N ALA A 81 2.26 -1.71 -6.52
CA ALA A 81 2.63 -1.94 -7.91
C ALA A 81 2.45 -0.67 -8.76
N ASP A 82 2.94 -0.70 -9.99
CA ASP A 82 2.56 0.30 -10.99
C ASP A 82 1.14 0.05 -11.54
N GLY A 83 0.56 1.07 -12.17
CA GLY A 83 -0.77 1.00 -12.78
C GLY A 83 -0.92 -0.02 -13.92
N GLU A 84 0.20 -0.51 -14.47
CA GLU A 84 0.22 -1.53 -15.53
C GLU A 84 0.14 -2.95 -14.96
N TYR A 85 0.48 -3.14 -13.68
CA TYR A 85 0.46 -4.46 -13.07
C TYR A 85 -0.99 -4.92 -12.86
N PRO A 86 -1.40 -6.11 -13.35
CA PRO A 86 -2.79 -6.52 -13.26
C PRO A 86 -3.24 -6.73 -11.81
N SER A 87 -4.28 -6.00 -11.38
CA SER A 87 -4.83 -6.08 -10.02
C SER A 87 -5.17 -7.52 -9.60
N ARG A 88 -5.66 -8.32 -10.55
CA ARG A 88 -6.00 -9.73 -10.37
C ARG A 88 -4.80 -10.54 -9.87
N VAL A 89 -3.62 -10.33 -10.45
CA VAL A 89 -2.38 -11.01 -10.03
C VAL A 89 -1.96 -10.55 -8.64
N CYS A 90 -2.11 -9.26 -8.31
CA CYS A 90 -1.84 -8.76 -6.97
C CYS A 90 -2.73 -9.43 -5.91
N PHE A 91 -4.03 -9.51 -6.16
CA PHE A 91 -4.94 -10.17 -5.21
C PHE A 91 -4.71 -11.68 -5.11
N THR A 92 -4.36 -12.35 -6.21
CA THR A 92 -3.92 -13.75 -6.14
C THR A 92 -2.66 -13.91 -5.29
N LEU A 93 -1.68 -13.00 -5.40
CA LEU A 93 -0.48 -13.03 -4.55
C LEU A 93 -0.80 -12.82 -3.06
N LEU A 94 -1.78 -11.97 -2.75
CA LEU A 94 -2.24 -11.71 -1.38
C LEU A 94 -3.02 -12.88 -0.77
N ASP A 95 -3.72 -13.64 -1.62
CA ASP A 95 -4.60 -14.73 -1.19
C ASP A 95 -3.88 -16.08 -1.10
N LYS A 96 -2.81 -16.28 -1.91
CA LYS A 96 -2.06 -17.54 -1.97
C LYS A 96 -1.46 -17.90 -0.61
N ASN A 97 -2.09 -18.87 0.06
CA ASN A 97 -1.43 -19.66 1.09
C ASN A 97 -0.18 -20.32 0.46
N PRO A 98 1.01 -20.22 1.06
CA PRO A 98 2.25 -20.79 0.51
C PRO A 98 2.19 -22.31 0.23
N ARG A 99 1.20 -23.01 0.77
CA ARG A 99 0.99 -24.45 0.59
C ARG A 99 0.28 -24.83 -0.71
N GLU A 100 -0.35 -23.89 -1.42
CA GLU A 100 -1.24 -24.18 -2.56
C GLU A 100 -0.90 -23.33 -3.80
N ALA A 101 0.39 -23.04 -4.01
CA ALA A 101 0.85 -22.16 -5.09
C ALA A 101 0.50 -22.66 -6.51
N ASP A 102 0.14 -23.94 -6.68
CA ASP A 102 -0.01 -24.62 -7.97
C ASP A 102 -1.42 -24.57 -8.60
N ALA A 103 -2.46 -24.09 -7.90
CA ALA A 103 -3.81 -24.01 -8.46
C ALA A 103 -4.29 -22.56 -8.68
N MET A 104 -3.66 -21.83 -9.61
CA MET A 104 -4.10 -20.47 -9.99
C MET A 104 -5.56 -20.42 -10.49
N THR A 105 -6.10 -21.54 -10.97
CA THR A 105 -7.44 -21.61 -11.57
C THR A 105 -8.58 -21.51 -10.55
N LYS A 106 -8.38 -21.90 -9.27
CA LYS A 106 -9.44 -21.87 -8.25
C LYS A 106 -9.63 -20.48 -7.66
N VAL A 107 -8.53 -19.83 -7.30
CA VAL A 107 -8.52 -18.43 -6.80
C VAL A 107 -9.15 -17.48 -7.81
N GLN A 108 -9.06 -17.81 -9.10
CA GLN A 108 -9.59 -16.98 -10.17
C GLN A 108 -11.12 -16.83 -10.12
N ALA A 109 -11.84 -17.86 -9.68
CA ALA A 109 -13.30 -17.83 -9.57
C ALA A 109 -13.78 -17.06 -8.32
N GLU A 110 -13.07 -17.22 -7.19
CA GLU A 110 -13.42 -16.55 -5.93
C GLU A 110 -13.15 -15.05 -5.95
N LEU A 111 -12.08 -14.61 -6.65
CA LEU A 111 -11.77 -13.18 -6.79
C LEU A 111 -12.83 -12.42 -7.59
N ASP A 112 -13.47 -13.07 -8.58
CA ASP A 112 -14.48 -12.44 -9.45
C ASP A 112 -15.82 -12.19 -8.72
N GLU A 113 -16.10 -12.90 -7.63
CA GLU A 113 -17.26 -12.64 -6.75
C GLU A 113 -16.99 -11.56 -5.70
N THR A 114 -15.72 -11.33 -5.35
CA THR A 114 -15.36 -10.38 -4.29
C THR A 114 -15.34 -8.94 -4.83
N LYS A 115 -16.27 -8.12 -4.35
CA LYS A 115 -16.33 -6.69 -4.69
C LYS A 115 -15.08 -5.97 -4.19
N ILE A 116 -14.15 -5.68 -5.11
CA ILE A 116 -12.95 -4.87 -4.82
C ILE A 116 -13.38 -3.41 -4.72
N ILE A 117 -13.12 -2.77 -3.58
CA ILE A 117 -13.38 -1.34 -3.38
C ILE A 117 -12.24 -0.54 -4.01
N LEU A 118 -12.55 0.34 -4.96
CA LEU A 118 -11.56 1.22 -5.58
C LEU A 118 -11.60 2.61 -4.93
N HIS A 119 -10.46 3.01 -4.39
CA HIS A 119 -10.19 4.33 -3.85
C HIS A 119 -9.29 5.10 -4.83
N ASN A 120 -9.71 6.29 -5.26
CA ASN A 120 -8.96 7.07 -6.25
C ASN A 120 -7.71 7.76 -5.69
N THR A 121 -7.73 8.05 -4.39
CA THR A 121 -6.64 8.72 -3.66
C THR A 121 -6.56 8.16 -2.25
N MET A 122 -5.37 8.23 -1.64
CA MET A 122 -5.18 7.90 -0.22
C MET A 122 -6.09 8.73 0.70
N GLU A 123 -6.43 9.96 0.31
CA GLU A 123 -7.29 10.86 1.09
C GLU A 123 -8.68 10.28 1.34
N SER A 124 -9.17 9.40 0.46
CA SER A 124 -10.46 8.73 0.64
C SER A 124 -10.48 7.71 1.79
N LEU A 125 -9.31 7.34 2.33
CA LEU A 125 -9.17 6.50 3.52
C LEU A 125 -9.03 7.32 4.82
N LEU A 126 -8.86 8.64 4.72
CA LEU A 126 -8.65 9.53 5.87
C LEU A 126 -9.97 10.02 6.46
N GLU A 127 -9.93 10.38 7.74
CA GLU A 127 -11.08 11.00 8.40
C GLU A 127 -11.27 12.45 7.97
N ARG A 128 -12.49 12.98 8.15
CA ARG A 128 -12.81 14.36 7.77
C ARG A 128 -11.92 15.35 8.54
N GLY A 129 -11.11 16.11 7.81
CA GLY A 129 -10.21 17.13 8.38
C GLY A 129 -8.82 16.60 8.71
N GLU A 130 -8.54 15.32 8.49
CA GLU A 130 -7.22 14.73 8.64
C GLU A 130 -6.41 14.90 7.34
N LYS A 131 -5.15 15.33 7.46
CA LYS A 131 -4.25 15.50 6.32
C LYS A 131 -3.14 14.46 6.35
N LEU A 132 -2.83 13.91 5.18
CA LEU A 132 -1.71 12.97 5.01
C LEU A 132 -0.39 13.58 5.51
N ASP A 133 -0.18 14.88 5.29
CA ASP A 133 1.02 15.58 5.72
C ASP A 133 1.20 15.55 7.26
N ASP A 134 0.12 15.67 8.02
CA ASP A 134 0.16 15.62 9.49
C ASP A 134 0.51 14.21 9.99
N LEU A 135 -0.01 13.18 9.31
CA LEU A 135 0.32 11.79 9.59
C LEU A 135 1.79 11.49 9.29
N VAL A 136 2.32 11.98 8.17
CA VAL A 136 3.74 11.85 7.82
C VAL A 136 4.63 12.52 8.87
N GLN A 137 4.28 13.71 9.36
CA GLN A 137 5.08 14.38 10.38
C GLN A 137 5.06 13.65 11.73
N LYS A 138 3.90 13.09 12.13
CA LYS A 138 3.72 12.38 13.40
C LYS A 138 4.25 10.94 13.38
N SER A 139 4.43 10.34 12.21
CA SER A 139 4.86 8.95 12.06
C SER A 139 6.22 8.67 12.72
N GLU A 140 6.27 7.62 13.54
CA GLU A 140 7.52 7.06 14.08
C GLU A 140 8.22 6.13 13.08
N HIS A 141 7.50 5.67 12.04
CA HIS A 141 8.02 4.78 11.00
C HIS A 141 8.85 5.50 9.93
N LEU A 142 8.82 6.84 9.90
CA LEU A 142 9.54 7.65 8.94
C LEU A 142 10.70 8.38 9.62
N GLY A 143 11.91 8.19 9.10
CA GLY A 143 13.09 8.95 9.48
C GLY A 143 12.96 10.43 9.12
N THR A 144 13.75 11.27 9.79
CA THR A 144 13.78 12.73 9.55
C THR A 144 14.08 13.08 8.09
N GLN A 145 15.00 12.34 7.47
CA GLN A 145 15.35 12.47 6.06
C GLN A 145 14.16 12.14 5.15
N SER A 146 13.42 11.07 5.43
CA SER A 146 12.27 10.64 4.62
C SER A 146 11.09 11.61 4.74
N LYS A 147 10.86 12.17 5.93
CA LYS A 147 9.88 13.26 6.13
C LYS A 147 10.25 14.51 5.32
N ALA A 148 11.54 14.88 5.29
CA ALA A 148 12.03 16.00 4.50
C ALA A 148 11.95 15.75 2.99
N PHE A 149 12.24 14.51 2.57
CA PHE A 149 12.11 14.06 1.19
C PHE A 149 10.66 14.18 0.70
N TYR A 150 9.69 13.68 1.47
CA TYR A 150 8.26 13.79 1.15
C TYR A 150 7.82 15.25 0.99
N LYS A 151 8.20 16.13 1.94
CA LYS A 151 7.90 17.56 1.86
C LYS A 151 8.47 18.22 0.61
N THR A 152 9.71 17.88 0.24
CA THR A 152 10.37 18.43 -0.94
C THR A 152 9.70 17.93 -2.23
N ALA A 153 9.40 16.64 -2.32
CA ALA A 153 8.74 16.03 -3.47
C ALA A 153 7.35 16.63 -3.71
N ARG A 154 6.55 16.83 -2.66
CA ARG A 154 5.24 17.49 -2.77
C ARG A 154 5.36 18.93 -3.28
N LYS A 155 6.33 19.70 -2.80
CA LYS A 155 6.57 21.08 -3.26
C LYS A 155 6.95 21.14 -4.74
N GLN A 156 7.82 20.24 -5.19
CA GLN A 156 8.24 20.18 -6.59
C GLN A 156 7.07 19.84 -7.51
N ASN A 157 6.19 18.93 -7.10
CA ASN A 157 5.00 18.55 -7.89
C ASN A 157 3.87 19.59 -7.79
N SER A 158 3.79 20.38 -6.71
CA SER A 158 2.78 21.45 -6.58
C SER A 158 3.00 22.65 -7.50
N CYS A 159 4.20 22.82 -8.05
CA CYS A 159 4.51 23.89 -9.01
C CYS A 159 3.97 23.62 -10.43
N CYS A 160 3.29 22.49 -10.66
CA CYS A 160 2.74 22.11 -11.96
C CYS A 160 1.21 21.94 -11.98
N GLU A 161 0.51 22.20 -10.88
CA GLU A 161 -0.98 22.29 -10.86
C GLU A 161 -1.49 23.73 -11.14
N VAL A 162 -0.59 24.70 -11.31
CA VAL A 162 -0.93 26.07 -11.71
C VAL A 162 -0.38 26.33 -13.12
N MET A 163 -1.00 25.71 -14.13
CA MET A 163 -1.07 26.25 -15.49
C MET A 163 -2.31 25.73 -16.20
#